data_AF-A0A366HZL8-F1
#
_entry.id   AF-A0A366HZL8-F1
#
_cell.length_a   1.000
_cell.length_b   1.000
_cell.length_c   1.000
_cell.angle_alpha   90.00
_cell.angle_beta   90.00
_cell.angle_gamma   90.00
#
_symmetry.space_group_name_H-M   'P 1'
#
loop_
_entity.id
_entity.type
_entity.pdbx_description
1 polymer ?
#
loop_
_entity_poly.entity_id
_entity_poly.type
_entity_poly.pdbx_seq_one_letter_code
_entity_poly.pdbx_strand_id
1 'polypeptide(L)'
;MPAHLSMADFIAACQRPLRRSIRVNTLKISVEAFLQLVEPYQWQLEPIPWCEEGFWLVNADDESIRLGNTLEHLSGLFYIQEASSMLPVSALFHDHAMPQKVLDVAAAPGSKTTQIAARLHNQGGIIANEYPLAGLKCCMPISAAAE
;
A
#
# COMPACT_ATOMS: atom_id res chain seq x y z
N MET A 1 -25.15 -8.57 -6.91
CA MET A 1 -24.05 -9.54 -6.75
C MET A 1 -23.85 -10.26 -8.08
N PRO A 2 -22.62 -10.61 -8.47
CA PRO A 2 -22.37 -11.52 -9.59
C PRO A 2 -23.23 -12.78 -9.44
N ALA A 3 -23.74 -13.33 -10.55
CA ALA A 3 -24.68 -14.46 -10.52
C ALA A 3 -24.11 -15.74 -9.84
N HIS A 4 -22.79 -15.83 -9.70
CA HIS A 4 -22.09 -16.95 -9.08
C HIS A 4 -21.79 -16.77 -7.58
N LEU A 5 -22.16 -15.64 -6.96
CA LEU A 5 -21.91 -15.38 -5.54
C LEU A 5 -23.21 -15.26 -4.75
N SER A 6 -23.26 -15.93 -3.60
CA SER A 6 -24.39 -15.87 -2.68
C SER A 6 -24.13 -14.96 -1.48
N MET A 7 -25.19 -14.58 -0.77
CA MET A 7 -25.07 -13.87 0.52
C MET A 7 -24.31 -14.72 1.56
N ALA A 8 -24.45 -16.04 1.50
CA ALA A 8 -23.73 -16.95 2.39
C ALA A 8 -22.21 -16.88 2.15
N ASP A 9 -21.78 -16.79 0.88
CA ASP A 9 -20.35 -16.65 0.53
C ASP A 9 -19.77 -15.34 1.06
N PHE A 10 -20.55 -14.24 0.98
CA PHE A 10 -20.14 -12.93 1.51
C PHE A 10 -19.95 -12.99 3.04
N ILE A 11 -20.92 -13.54 3.77
CA ILE A 11 -20.83 -13.68 5.23
C ILE A 11 -19.64 -14.57 5.61
N ALA A 12 -19.43 -15.68 4.90
CA ALA A 12 -18.30 -16.57 5.11
C ALA A 12 -16.95 -15.86 4.84
N ALA A 13 -16.89 -14.96 3.86
CA ALA A 13 -15.70 -14.16 3.58
C ALA A 13 -15.41 -13.12 4.68
N CYS A 14 -16.44 -12.45 5.20
CA CYS A 14 -16.31 -11.49 6.32
C CYS A 14 -15.77 -12.11 7.61
N GLN A 15 -15.90 -13.43 7.77
CA GLN A 15 -15.41 -14.17 8.93
C GLN A 15 -13.96 -14.66 8.79
N ARG A 16 -13.35 -14.54 7.60
CA ARG A 16 -11.96 -14.93 7.37
C ARG A 16 -11.03 -13.79 7.78
N PRO A 17 -9.83 -14.10 8.31
CA PRO A 17 -8.82 -13.07 8.53
C PRO A 17 -8.42 -12.44 7.21
N LEU A 18 -8.13 -11.13 7.25
CA LEU A 18 -7.63 -10.42 6.08
C LEU A 18 -6.25 -10.96 5.70
N ARG A 19 -6.06 -11.19 4.39
CA ARG A 19 -4.75 -11.51 3.83
C ARG A 19 -3.82 -10.31 4.05
N ARG A 20 -2.62 -10.55 4.58
CA ARG A 20 -1.62 -9.49 4.70
C ARG A 20 -1.15 -9.08 3.31
N SER A 21 -0.93 -7.79 3.11
CA SER A 21 -0.44 -7.24 1.86
C SER A 21 0.58 -6.13 2.10
N ILE A 22 1.48 -6.00 1.13
CA ILE A 22 2.54 -5.00 1.10
C ILE A 22 2.47 -4.23 -0.21
N ARG A 23 2.99 -3.00 -0.19
CA ARG A 23 3.15 -2.16 -1.37
C ARG A 23 4.58 -1.65 -1.45
N VAL A 24 5.24 -1.89 -2.57
CA VAL A 24 6.59 -1.40 -2.85
C VAL A 24 6.59 0.12 -3.00
N ASN A 25 7.61 0.76 -2.45
CA ASN A 25 7.85 2.19 -2.60
C ASN A 25 8.77 2.46 -3.80
N THR A 26 8.16 2.73 -4.95
CA THR A 26 8.85 2.99 -6.23
C THR A 26 9.67 4.28 -6.26
N LEU A 27 9.58 5.15 -5.24
CA LEU A 27 10.49 6.27 -5.06
C LEU A 27 11.89 5.82 -4.59
N LYS A 28 12.01 4.65 -3.95
CA LYS A 28 13.25 4.15 -3.37
C LYS A 28 13.82 2.94 -4.10
N ILE A 29 12.97 2.05 -4.61
CA ILE A 29 13.38 0.80 -5.24
C ILE A 29 12.38 0.37 -6.31
N SER A 30 12.84 -0.22 -7.42
CA SER A 30 11.93 -0.81 -8.40
C SER A 30 11.28 -2.10 -7.87
N VAL A 31 10.16 -2.50 -8.47
CA VAL A 31 9.47 -3.75 -8.06
C VAL A 31 10.38 -4.95 -8.28
N GLU A 32 11.11 -5.00 -9.39
CA GLU A 32 12.02 -6.09 -9.74
C GLU A 32 13.18 -6.20 -8.74
N ALA A 33 13.81 -5.06 -8.44
CA ALA A 33 14.91 -5.01 -7.46
C ALA A 33 14.42 -5.38 -6.05
N PHE A 34 13.19 -4.99 -5.69
CA PHE A 34 12.58 -5.38 -4.42
C PHE A 34 12.36 -6.88 -4.33
N LEU A 35 11.80 -7.51 -5.37
CA LEU A 35 11.55 -8.95 -5.39
C LEU A 35 12.85 -9.77 -5.25
N GLN A 36 13.93 -9.31 -5.87
CA GLN A 36 15.27 -9.91 -5.70
C GLN A 36 15.81 -9.72 -4.28
N LEU A 37 15.65 -8.52 -3.71
CA LEU A 37 16.13 -8.21 -2.36
C LEU A 37 15.46 -9.09 -1.30
N VAL A 38 14.16 -9.37 -1.45
CA VAL A 38 13.39 -10.13 -0.45
C VAL A 38 13.33 -11.64 -0.71
N GLU A 39 13.92 -12.12 -1.80
CA GLU A 39 14.04 -13.55 -2.13
C GLU A 39 14.61 -14.39 -0.96
N PRO A 40 15.66 -13.95 -0.23
CA PRO A 40 16.21 -14.71 0.90
C PRO A 40 15.22 -14.90 2.06
N TYR A 41 14.19 -14.06 2.18
CA TYR A 41 13.14 -14.21 3.20
C TYR A 41 12.10 -15.27 2.82
N GLN A 42 12.15 -15.81 1.60
CA GLN A 42 11.23 -16.84 1.11
C GLN A 42 9.75 -16.45 1.24
N TRP A 43 9.45 -15.16 1.02
CA TRP A 43 8.08 -14.67 1.00
C TRP A 43 7.35 -15.14 -0.26
N GLN A 44 6.14 -15.66 -0.09
CA GLN A 44 5.27 -15.99 -1.21
C GLN A 44 4.41 -14.78 -1.55
N LEU A 45 4.87 -14.00 -2.52
CA LEU A 45 4.22 -12.77 -2.96
C LEU A 45 3.34 -13.02 -4.18
N GLU A 46 2.04 -12.79 -4.05
CA GLU A 46 1.07 -12.85 -5.15
C GLU A 46 0.70 -11.43 -5.60
N PRO A 47 0.79 -11.08 -6.89
CA PRO A 47 0.53 -9.73 -7.36
C PRO A 47 -0.95 -9.33 -7.19
N ILE A 48 -1.18 -8.06 -6.82
CA ILE A 48 -2.52 -7.48 -6.70
C ILE A 48 -2.96 -6.95 -8.08
N PRO A 49 -4.10 -7.42 -8.65
CA PRO A 49 -4.47 -7.11 -10.04
C PRO A 49 -4.67 -5.63 -10.38
N TRP A 50 -4.98 -4.80 -9.38
CA TRP A 50 -5.23 -3.37 -9.57
C TRP A 50 -4.07 -2.49 -9.08
N CYS A 51 -2.96 -3.05 -8.61
CA CYS A 51 -1.82 -2.29 -8.12
C CYS A 51 -0.54 -3.04 -8.47
N GLU A 52 0.19 -2.57 -9.48
CA GLU A 52 1.43 -3.19 -9.96
C GLU A 52 2.51 -3.28 -8.88
N GLU A 53 2.52 -2.31 -7.97
CA GLU A 53 3.46 -2.24 -6.85
C GLU A 53 2.96 -3.03 -5.61
N GLY A 54 1.80 -3.69 -5.69
CA GLY A 54 1.13 -4.32 -4.56
C GLY A 54 1.17 -5.85 -4.62
N PHE A 55 1.42 -6.47 -3.46
CA PHE A 55 1.50 -7.92 -3.33
C PHE A 55 0.78 -8.43 -2.07
N TRP A 56 0.05 -9.54 -2.20
CA TRP A 56 -0.41 -10.34 -1.05
C TRP A 56 0.69 -11.29 -0.59
N LEU A 57 0.83 -11.42 0.73
CA LEU A 57 1.69 -12.43 1.33
C LEU A 57 0.86 -13.70 1.58
N VAL A 58 1.16 -14.78 0.87
CA VAL A 58 0.40 -16.05 0.92
C VAL A 58 0.77 -16.87 2.16
N ASN A 59 2.05 -16.90 2.53
CA ASN A 59 2.57 -17.61 3.71
C ASN A 59 2.57 -16.75 4.98
N ALA A 60 1.70 -15.74 5.05
CA ALA A 60 1.72 -14.75 6.12
C ALA A 60 1.50 -15.35 7.51
N ASP A 61 0.74 -16.44 7.64
CA ASP A 61 0.34 -17.03 8.93
C ASP A 61 1.50 -17.62 9.74
N ASP A 62 2.70 -17.68 9.18
CA ASP A 62 3.91 -17.99 9.93
C ASP A 62 4.26 -16.82 10.87
N GLU A 63 4.11 -17.03 12.19
CA GLU A 63 4.44 -16.03 13.23
C GLU A 63 5.91 -15.57 13.17
N SER A 64 6.78 -16.29 12.46
CA SER A 64 8.16 -15.88 12.22
C SER A 64 8.29 -14.67 11.29
N ILE A 65 7.28 -14.39 10.44
CA ILE A 65 7.34 -13.29 9.46
C ILE A 65 6.91 -11.97 10.11
N ARG A 66 7.87 -11.32 10.76
CA ARG A 66 7.71 -9.96 11.34
C ARG A 66 8.03 -8.88 10.31
N LEU A 67 7.13 -8.67 9.34
CA LEU A 67 7.25 -7.64 8.30
C LEU A 67 7.58 -6.25 8.87
N GLY A 68 6.98 -5.88 10.01
CA GLY A 68 7.19 -4.58 10.64
C GLY A 68 8.58 -4.34 11.21
N ASN A 69 9.41 -5.38 11.37
CA ASN A 69 10.74 -5.30 11.95
C ASN A 69 11.86 -5.57 10.94
N THR A 70 11.53 -5.70 9.65
CA THR A 70 12.55 -5.90 8.63
C THR A 70 13.23 -4.57 8.30
N LEU A 71 14.51 -4.63 7.90
CA LEU A 71 15.26 -3.43 7.55
C LEU A 71 14.63 -2.72 6.35
N GLU A 72 14.03 -3.46 5.43
CA GLU A 72 13.34 -2.95 4.24
C GLU A 72 12.10 -2.15 4.63
N HIS A 73 11.35 -2.59 5.66
CA HIS A 73 10.22 -1.82 6.17
C HIS A 73 10.67 -0.56 6.90
N LEU A 74 11.67 -0.69 7.78
CA LEU A 74 12.22 0.44 8.55
C LEU A 74 12.88 1.48 7.64
N SER A 75 13.48 1.04 6.53
CA SER A 75 14.07 1.91 5.50
C SER A 75 13.02 2.49 4.55
N GLY A 76 11.75 2.09 4.68
CA GLY A 76 10.63 2.55 3.87
C GLY A 76 10.65 2.08 2.41
N LEU A 77 11.27 0.93 2.14
CA LEU A 77 11.28 0.29 0.81
C LEU A 77 9.90 -0.28 0.45
N PHE A 78 9.09 -0.63 1.46
CA PHE A 78 7.71 -1.03 1.28
C PHE A 78 6.83 -0.61 2.46
N TYR A 79 5.52 -0.50 2.20
CA TYR A 79 4.49 -0.22 3.19
C TYR A 79 3.62 -1.46 3.43
N ILE A 80 3.27 -1.72 4.68
CA ILE A 80 2.22 -2.68 5.02
C ILE A 80 0.89 -1.96 4.85
N GLN A 81 0.10 -2.37 3.85
CA GLN A 81 -1.13 -1.69 3.45
C GLN A 81 -2.11 -2.73 2.90
N GLU A 82 -3.38 -2.64 3.29
CA GLU A 82 -4.43 -3.51 2.75
C GLU A 82 -4.61 -3.30 1.24
N ALA A 83 -4.81 -4.39 0.49
CA ALA A 83 -5.03 -4.35 -0.96
C ALA A 83 -6.22 -3.46 -1.36
N SER A 84 -7.29 -3.44 -0.55
CA SER A 84 -8.47 -2.58 -0.73
C SER A 84 -8.11 -1.09 -0.70
N SER A 85 -7.18 -0.70 0.17
CA SER A 85 -6.70 0.67 0.37
C SER A 85 -5.89 1.19 -0.82
N MET A 86 -5.37 0.29 -1.67
CA MET A 86 -4.58 0.64 -2.85
C MET A 86 -5.45 1.02 -4.06
N LEU A 87 -6.66 0.44 -4.13
CA LEU A 87 -7.57 0.58 -5.28
C LEU A 87 -7.97 2.05 -5.57
N PRO A 88 -8.32 2.90 -4.59
CA PRO A 88 -8.72 4.28 -4.88
C PRO A 88 -7.63 5.09 -5.57
N VAL A 89 -6.37 4.89 -5.19
CA VAL A 89 -5.23 5.58 -5.81
C VAL A 89 -5.00 5.03 -7.21
N SER A 90 -5.02 3.71 -7.40
CA SER A 90 -4.92 3.12 -8.74
C SER A 90 -6.01 3.64 -9.69
N ALA A 91 -7.25 3.79 -9.20
CA ALA A 91 -8.36 4.35 -9.96
C ALA A 91 -8.15 5.83 -10.30
N LEU A 92 -7.60 6.63 -9.36
CA LEU A 92 -7.27 8.04 -9.59
C LEU A 92 -6.28 8.24 -10.75
N PHE A 93 -5.37 7.30 -10.96
CA PHE A 93 -4.32 7.34 -12.00
C PHE A 93 -4.62 6.46 -13.23
N HIS A 94 -5.81 5.87 -13.34
CA HIS A 94 -6.13 4.87 -14.37
C HIS A 94 -5.91 5.36 -15.82
N ASP A 95 -6.32 6.59 -16.12
CA ASP A 95 -6.20 7.19 -17.46
C ASP A 95 -4.89 7.98 -17.67
N HIS A 96 -3.80 7.58 -17.01
CA HIS A 96 -2.52 8.29 -17.01
C HIS A 96 -2.63 9.77 -16.59
N ALA A 97 -3.62 10.10 -15.76
CA ALA A 97 -3.77 11.43 -15.22
C ALA A 97 -2.56 11.80 -14.35
N MET A 98 -1.87 12.89 -14.70
CA MET A 98 -0.75 13.44 -13.92
C MET A 98 -1.17 14.80 -13.33
N PRO A 99 -2.00 14.81 -12.27
CA PRO A 99 -2.43 16.05 -11.65
C PRO A 99 -1.24 16.77 -11.01
N GLN A 100 -1.14 18.09 -11.23
CA GLN A 100 -0.10 18.91 -10.59
C GLN A 100 -0.34 19.11 -9.09
N LYS A 101 -1.60 19.02 -8.65
CA LYS A 101 -2.01 19.20 -7.25
C LYS A 101 -3.06 18.17 -6.86
N VAL A 102 -2.86 17.49 -5.75
CA VAL A 102 -3.79 16.50 -5.19
C VAL A 102 -4.11 16.86 -3.75
N LEU A 103 -5.39 16.79 -3.38
CA LEU A 103 -5.87 16.93 -2.00
C LEU A 103 -6.30 15.56 -1.49
N ASP A 104 -5.59 15.05 -0.49
CA ASP A 104 -6.00 13.89 0.29
C ASP A 104 -6.73 14.38 1.55
N VAL A 105 -8.05 14.19 1.61
CA VAL A 105 -8.92 14.78 2.64
C VAL A 105 -8.85 14.04 3.98
N ALA A 106 -8.50 12.75 3.94
CA ALA A 106 -8.42 11.86 5.10
C ALA A 106 -7.13 11.04 5.00
N ALA A 107 -6.02 11.74 5.19
CA ALA A 107 -4.70 11.22 4.92
C ALA A 107 -4.27 10.12 5.90
N ALA A 108 -4.67 10.15 7.18
CA ALA A 108 -4.19 9.15 8.15
C ALA A 108 -4.70 7.74 7.83
N PRO A 109 -3.84 6.71 7.96
CA PRO A 109 -2.47 6.71 8.49
C PRO A 109 -1.36 7.09 7.47
N GLY A 110 -1.72 7.49 6.25
CA GLY A 110 -0.82 8.07 5.23
C GLY A 110 -0.41 7.11 4.10
N SER A 111 -0.87 5.87 4.15
CA SER A 111 -0.53 4.85 3.14
C SER A 111 -1.04 5.18 1.72
N LYS A 112 -2.15 5.91 1.60
CA LYS A 112 -2.65 6.39 0.30
C LYS A 112 -1.88 7.61 -0.18
N THR A 113 -1.60 8.56 0.71
CA THR A 113 -0.80 9.76 0.42
C THR A 113 0.58 9.39 -0.13
N THR A 114 1.26 8.41 0.48
CA THR A 114 2.54 7.87 -0.03
C THR A 114 2.41 7.24 -1.41
N GLN A 115 1.31 6.54 -1.68
CA GLN A 115 1.06 5.91 -2.98
C GLN A 115 0.84 6.98 -4.06
N ILE A 116 0.12 8.06 -3.74
CA ILE A 116 -0.06 9.22 -4.62
C ILE A 116 1.31 9.87 -4.92
N ALA A 117 2.14 10.09 -3.90
CA ALA A 117 3.47 10.66 -4.06
C ALA A 117 4.37 9.80 -4.96
N ALA A 118 4.31 8.47 -4.79
CA ALA A 118 5.04 7.53 -5.63
C ALA A 118 4.57 7.58 -7.09
N ARG A 119 3.25 7.64 -7.35
CA ARG A 119 2.68 7.75 -8.69
C ARG A 119 2.97 9.09 -9.37
N LEU A 120 3.12 10.16 -8.59
CA LEU A 120 3.53 11.47 -9.09
C LEU A 120 5.05 11.61 -9.27
N HIS A 121 5.85 10.57 -8.95
CA HIS A 121 7.31 10.64 -8.95
C HIS A 121 7.85 11.81 -8.12
N ASN A 122 7.20 12.10 -7.00
CA ASN A 122 7.49 13.25 -6.13
C ASN A 122 7.44 14.61 -6.85
N GLN A 123 6.65 14.73 -7.92
CA GLN A 123 6.40 15.97 -8.65
C GLN A 123 5.04 16.57 -8.28
N GLY A 124 4.90 17.89 -8.43
CA GLY A 124 3.67 18.60 -8.09
C GLY A 124 3.53 18.85 -6.59
N GLY A 125 2.30 18.90 -6.10
CA GLY A 125 2.01 19.15 -4.69
C GLY A 125 0.88 18.27 -4.16
N ILE A 126 1.05 17.74 -2.95
CA ILE A 126 0.02 16.97 -2.25
C ILE A 126 -0.32 17.70 -0.96
N ILE A 127 -1.60 18.01 -0.78
CA ILE A 127 -2.14 18.50 0.49
C ILE A 127 -2.71 17.29 1.22
N ALA A 128 -2.05 16.87 2.29
CA ALA A 128 -2.50 15.79 3.16
C ALA A 128 -3.25 16.39 4.35
N ASN A 129 -4.59 16.37 4.30
CA ASN A 129 -5.45 16.81 5.38
C ASN A 129 -5.86 15.61 6.24
N GLU A 130 -5.89 15.81 7.55
CA GLU A 130 -6.37 14.79 8.49
C GLU A 130 -7.10 15.45 9.66
N TYR A 131 -8.23 14.87 10.05
CA TYR A 131 -8.98 15.25 11.25
C TYR A 131 -9.45 13.99 11.97
N PRO A 132 -9.12 13.79 13.26
CA PRO A 132 -8.56 14.73 14.24
C PRO A 132 -7.02 14.73 14.33
N LEU A 133 -6.46 15.75 15.01
CA LEU A 133 -5.01 16.01 15.14
C LEU A 133 -4.15 14.82 15.60
N ALA A 134 -4.75 13.84 16.30
CA ALA A 134 -4.06 12.63 16.76
C ALA A 134 -3.53 11.75 15.61
N GLY A 135 -4.24 11.71 14.46
CA GLY A 135 -3.82 10.94 13.28
C GLY A 135 -2.65 11.58 12.52
N LEU A 136 -2.39 12.87 12.73
CA LEU A 136 -1.36 13.63 12.02
C LEU A 136 0.07 13.11 12.29
N LYS A 137 0.32 12.60 13.50
CA LYS A 137 1.63 12.02 13.88
C LYS A 137 1.96 10.77 13.07
N CYS A 138 0.95 9.98 12.69
CA CYS A 138 1.13 8.82 11.84
C CYS A 138 1.43 9.21 10.38
N CYS A 139 0.99 10.41 9.95
CA CYS A 139 1.27 10.92 8.60
C CYS A 139 2.67 11.55 8.43
N MET A 140 3.32 12.04 9.50
CA MET A 140 4.62 12.72 9.39
C MET A 140 5.79 11.89 8.80
N PRO A 141 5.98 10.58 9.08
CA PRO A 141 7.11 9.82 8.53
C PRO A 141 7.08 9.66 6.99
N ILE A 142 6.02 10.14 6.34
CA ILE A 142 5.81 10.08 4.89
C ILE A 142 6.37 11.30 4.17
N SER A 143 6.39 12.45 4.84
CA SER A 143 6.92 13.70 4.27
C SER A 143 8.46 13.72 4.20
N ALA A 144 9.14 12.88 5.00
CA ALA A 144 10.60 12.88 5.10
C ALA A 144 11.29 11.98 4.05
N ALA A 145 10.54 11.29 3.18
CA ALA A 145 11.10 10.54 2.06
C ALA A 145 11.25 11.39 0.78
N ALA A 146 11.03 12.70 0.88
CA ALA A 146 11.04 13.66 -0.22
C ALA A 146 12.28 14.59 -0.22
N GLU A 147 13.28 14.32 0.62
CA GLU A 147 14.58 15.02 0.66
C GLU A 147 15.75 14.03 0.52
#